data_AF-A0A535WUI9-F1
#
_entry.id   AF-A0A535WUI9-F1
#
_cell.length_a   1.000
_cell.length_b   1.000
_cell.length_c   1.000
_cell.angle_alpha   90.00
_cell.angle_beta   90.00
_cell.angle_gamma   90.00
#
_symmetry.space_group_name_H-M   'P 1'
#
loop_
_entity.id
_entity.type
_entity.pdbx_description
1 polymer ?
#
loop_
_entity_poly.entity_id
_entity_poly.type
_entity_poly.pdbx_seq_one_letter_code
_entity_poly.pdbx_strand_id
1 'polypeptide(L)'
;MRAALFNGPHAIEVGERPDPVISAPTDAVVRVVLSCVCGSDLWYYRGDSPHDLGPIGHEFIGVVEEVGPEVRGVAKGDFVIAPFIYCDGTCAHCRAGVTSQCVAGAAFGNHGIDGGQGEAVRVPLAGSTLVRVPGNGHSDETTRSLLALSDVMCTGHHAAVSAGVKPGDVVAVVGDGAVGL
;
A
#
# COMPACT_ATOMS: atom_id res chain seq x y z
N MET A 1 -6.80 -5.99 17.41
CA MET A 1 -5.46 -5.58 16.98
C MET A 1 -5.25 -4.06 17.10
N ARG A 2 -4.00 -3.63 17.26
CA ARG A 2 -3.61 -2.22 17.28
C ARG A 2 -3.45 -1.64 15.87
N ALA A 3 -3.84 -0.38 15.71
CA ALA A 3 -3.61 0.41 14.51
C ALA A 3 -3.47 1.91 14.85
N ALA A 4 -2.83 2.67 13.96
CA ALA A 4 -2.91 4.12 13.96
C ALA A 4 -4.30 4.54 13.48
N LEU A 5 -4.98 5.36 14.28
CA LEU A 5 -6.35 5.83 14.06
C LEU A 5 -6.35 7.33 13.87
N PHE A 6 -6.82 7.80 12.73
CA PHE A 6 -7.06 9.20 12.44
C PHE A 6 -8.44 9.63 12.96
N ASN A 7 -8.44 10.54 13.92
CA ASN A 7 -9.63 11.10 14.57
C ASN A 7 -9.93 12.55 14.12
N GLY A 8 -9.23 13.03 13.09
CA GLY A 8 -9.32 14.38 12.55
C GLY A 8 -7.97 15.09 12.49
N PRO A 9 -7.89 16.32 11.94
CA PRO A 9 -6.64 17.04 11.80
C PRO A 9 -5.86 17.12 13.12
N HIS A 10 -4.57 16.81 13.04
CA HIS A 10 -3.62 16.72 14.16
C HIS A 10 -3.93 15.66 15.22
N ALA A 11 -4.92 14.80 15.00
CA ALA A 11 -5.36 13.76 15.94
C ALA A 11 -5.15 12.38 15.33
N ILE A 12 -3.97 11.80 15.57
CA ILE A 12 -3.67 10.39 15.30
C ILE A 12 -3.24 9.74 16.62
N GLU A 13 -3.85 8.61 16.95
CA GLU A 13 -3.48 7.81 18.13
C GLU A 13 -3.36 6.34 17.78
N VAL A 14 -2.61 5.58 18.59
CA VAL A 14 -2.65 4.11 18.52
C VAL A 14 -3.83 3.63 19.32
N GLY A 15 -4.75 2.91 18.67
CA GLY A 15 -5.95 2.36 19.30
C GLY A 15 -6.20 0.91 18.90
N GLU A 16 -7.12 0.27 19.62
CA GLU A 16 -7.57 -1.10 19.35
C GLU A 16 -8.74 -1.11 18.37
N ARG A 17 -8.77 -2.12 17.50
CA ARG A 17 -9.88 -2.39 16.58
C ARG A 17 -10.05 -3.90 16.35
N PRO A 18 -11.22 -4.34 15.87
CA PRO A 18 -11.42 -5.74 15.50
C PRO A 18 -10.40 -6.20 14.47
N ASP A 19 -10.02 -7.47 14.54
CA ASP A 19 -9.13 -8.06 13.55
C ASP A 19 -9.85 -8.13 12.19
N PRO A 20 -9.12 -7.92 11.07
CA PRO A 20 -9.71 -7.94 9.74
C PRO A 20 -10.16 -9.34 9.38
N VAL A 21 -11.28 -9.44 8.68
CA VAL A 21 -11.82 -10.70 8.19
C VAL A 21 -12.08 -10.61 6.70
N ILE A 22 -12.09 -11.75 6.03
CA ILE A 22 -12.51 -11.85 4.63
C ILE A 22 -13.97 -11.40 4.52
N SER A 23 -14.23 -10.40 3.67
CA SER A 23 -15.59 -9.87 3.44
C SER A 23 -16.09 -10.15 2.04
N ALA A 24 -15.18 -10.29 1.07
CA ALA A 24 -15.48 -10.69 -0.30
C ALA A 24 -14.60 -11.88 -0.74
N PRO A 25 -15.06 -12.70 -1.70
CA PRO A 25 -14.32 -13.87 -2.19
C PRO A 25 -12.91 -13.56 -2.71
N THR A 26 -12.65 -12.31 -3.08
CA THR A 26 -11.39 -11.81 -3.66
C THR A 26 -10.46 -11.16 -2.63
N ASP A 27 -10.85 -11.10 -1.36
CA ASP A 27 -10.05 -10.45 -0.32
C ASP A 27 -8.91 -11.35 0.18
N ALA A 28 -7.91 -10.75 0.79
CA ALA A 28 -6.93 -11.44 1.63
C ALA A 28 -6.79 -10.71 2.98
N VAL A 29 -6.41 -11.43 4.02
CA VAL A 29 -5.92 -10.85 5.27
C VAL A 29 -4.40 -10.92 5.27
N VAL A 30 -3.76 -9.78 5.43
CA VAL A 30 -2.30 -9.65 5.49
C VAL A 30 -1.91 -9.19 6.88
N ARG A 31 -1.09 -9.98 7.59
CA ARG A 31 -0.42 -9.52 8.81
C ARG A 31 0.74 -8.63 8.41
N VAL A 32 0.73 -7.40 8.89
CA VAL A 32 1.75 -6.41 8.56
C VAL A 32 3.06 -6.80 9.23
N VAL A 33 4.14 -6.76 8.47
CA VAL A 33 5.52 -6.96 8.97
C VAL A 33 6.20 -5.61 9.12
N LEU A 34 6.07 -4.74 8.12
CA LEU A 34 6.50 -3.34 8.20
C LEU A 34 5.49 -2.44 7.49
N SER A 35 5.37 -1.22 8.01
CA SER A 35 4.67 -0.10 7.40
C SER A 35 5.45 1.18 7.65
N CYS A 36 5.25 2.19 6.81
CA CYS A 36 5.87 3.51 6.97
C CYS A 36 4.84 4.64 6.88
N VAL A 37 5.33 5.85 7.09
CA VAL A 37 4.57 7.10 7.02
C VAL A 37 4.97 7.80 5.74
N CYS A 38 4.00 8.06 4.86
CA CYS A 38 4.22 8.77 3.61
C CYS A 38 4.07 10.29 3.83
N GLY A 39 4.65 11.09 2.92
CA GLY A 39 4.38 12.53 2.87
C GLY A 39 2.90 12.85 2.63
N SER A 40 2.18 11.99 1.92
CA SER A 40 0.73 12.13 1.67
C SER A 40 -0.10 11.91 2.93
N ASP A 41 0.39 11.12 3.90
CA ASP A 41 -0.28 10.96 5.20
C ASP A 41 -0.36 12.30 5.96
N LEU A 42 0.63 13.17 5.73
CA LEU A 42 0.69 14.48 6.35
C LEU A 42 -0.37 15.45 5.81
N TRP A 43 -0.93 15.21 4.62
CA TRP A 43 -1.94 16.10 4.03
C TRP A 43 -3.23 16.08 4.83
N TYR A 44 -3.80 14.89 5.07
CA TYR A 44 -5.00 14.78 5.89
C TYR A 44 -4.70 15.02 7.38
N TYR A 45 -3.50 14.68 7.86
CA TYR A 45 -3.07 15.02 9.21
C TYR A 45 -3.12 16.53 9.45
N ARG A 46 -2.75 17.36 8.47
CA ARG A 46 -2.82 18.83 8.57
C ARG A 46 -4.20 19.41 8.23
N GLY A 47 -5.11 18.58 7.74
CA GLY A 47 -6.42 19.03 7.23
C GLY A 47 -6.37 19.64 5.83
N ASP A 48 -5.29 19.41 5.08
CA ASP A 48 -5.10 19.90 3.71
C ASP A 48 -5.88 19.06 2.67
N SER A 49 -6.26 17.83 3.03
CA SER A 49 -7.04 16.92 2.19
C SER A 49 -8.09 16.14 2.99
N PRO A 50 -9.21 15.72 2.38
CA PRO A 50 -10.16 14.82 3.03
C PRO A 50 -9.54 13.43 3.25
N HIS A 51 -9.96 12.77 4.33
CA HIS A 51 -9.67 11.38 4.63
C HIS A 51 -10.74 10.86 5.61
N ASP A 52 -11.15 9.60 5.47
CA ASP A 52 -12.10 9.00 6.40
C ASP A 52 -11.51 8.88 7.81
N LEU A 53 -12.34 8.98 8.83
CA LEU A 53 -11.92 8.70 10.21
C LEU A 53 -11.67 7.19 10.37
N GLY A 54 -10.65 6.84 11.15
CA GLY A 54 -10.30 5.45 11.44
C GLY A 54 -8.89 5.05 10.99
N PRO A 55 -8.65 3.78 10.64
CA PRO A 55 -7.30 3.25 10.40
C PRO A 55 -6.64 3.89 9.17
N ILE A 56 -5.33 4.17 9.25
CA ILE A 56 -4.58 4.89 8.21
C ILE A 56 -3.34 4.14 7.69
N GLY A 57 -2.70 4.71 6.68
CA GLY A 57 -1.48 4.21 6.06
C GLY A 57 -1.73 3.38 4.80
N HIS A 58 -0.87 3.56 3.81
CA HIS A 58 -1.00 2.89 2.51
C HIS A 58 0.31 2.22 2.05
N GLU A 59 1.36 2.29 2.88
CA GLU A 59 2.64 1.67 2.60
C GLU A 59 2.87 0.51 3.57
N PHE A 60 2.75 -0.72 3.10
CA PHE A 60 2.99 -1.90 3.94
C PHE A 60 3.43 -3.13 3.16
N ILE A 61 4.16 -3.99 3.87
CA ILE A 61 4.52 -5.34 3.46
C ILE A 61 4.17 -6.31 4.57
N GLY A 62 3.88 -7.56 4.21
CA GLY A 62 3.38 -8.50 5.20
C GLY A 62 3.35 -9.94 4.76
N VAL A 63 2.76 -10.76 5.60
CA VAL A 63 2.52 -12.18 5.33
C VAL A 63 1.02 -12.40 5.19
N VAL A 64 0.62 -13.10 4.13
CA VAL A 64 -0.78 -13.48 3.91
C VAL A 64 -1.19 -14.52 4.96
N GLU A 65 -2.19 -14.24 5.78
CA GLU A 65 -2.72 -15.14 6.82
C GLU A 65 -3.96 -15.91 6.33
N GLU A 66 -4.76 -15.30 5.46
CA GLU A 66 -5.99 -15.85 4.89
C GLU A 66 -6.25 -15.29 3.49
N VAL A 67 -6.87 -16.10 2.62
CA VAL A 67 -7.33 -15.68 1.28
C VAL A 67 -8.75 -16.15 1.05
N GLY A 68 -9.54 -15.32 0.37
CA GLY A 68 -10.85 -15.70 -0.11
C GLY A 68 -10.78 -16.75 -1.24
N PRO A 69 -11.88 -17.48 -1.50
CA PRO A 69 -11.91 -18.60 -2.45
C PRO A 69 -11.67 -18.21 -3.93
N GLU A 70 -11.78 -16.93 -4.28
CA GLU A 70 -11.55 -16.42 -5.64
C GLU A 70 -10.19 -15.76 -5.81
N VAL A 71 -9.38 -15.67 -4.75
CA VAL A 71 -8.00 -15.19 -4.84
C VAL A 71 -7.15 -16.16 -5.65
N ARG A 72 -6.34 -15.61 -6.55
CA ARG A 72 -5.36 -16.34 -7.38
C ARG A 72 -4.02 -15.61 -7.30
N GLY A 73 -2.92 -16.31 -7.55
CA GLY A 73 -1.57 -15.71 -7.60
C GLY A 73 -0.87 -15.52 -6.24
N VAL A 74 -1.63 -15.38 -5.16
CA VAL A 74 -1.14 -15.33 -3.77
C VAL A 74 -1.84 -16.36 -2.90
N ALA A 75 -1.15 -16.86 -1.87
CA ALA A 75 -1.64 -17.86 -0.94
C ALA A 75 -1.19 -17.57 0.50
N LYS A 76 -1.84 -18.23 1.47
CA LYS A 76 -1.43 -18.17 2.88
C LYS A 76 0.05 -18.52 3.03
N GLY A 77 0.78 -17.71 3.79
CA GLY A 77 2.21 -17.83 4.04
C GLY A 77 3.10 -17.05 3.07
N ASP A 78 2.55 -16.54 1.96
CA ASP A 78 3.32 -15.70 1.04
C ASP A 78 3.71 -14.37 1.71
N PHE A 79 4.97 -13.97 1.53
CA PHE A 79 5.42 -12.62 1.83
C PHE A 79 5.08 -11.70 0.65
N VAL A 80 4.40 -10.60 0.92
CA VAL A 80 3.80 -9.74 -0.10
C VAL A 80 4.11 -8.27 0.13
N ILE A 81 4.19 -7.53 -0.98
CA ILE A 81 4.17 -6.08 -1.04
C ILE A 81 2.75 -5.67 -1.46
N ALA A 82 2.17 -4.70 -0.76
CA ALA A 82 0.91 -4.09 -1.15
C ALA A 82 1.18 -2.73 -1.81
N PRO A 83 0.96 -2.57 -3.13
CA PRO A 83 0.93 -1.26 -3.77
C PRO A 83 -0.13 -0.37 -3.10
N PHE A 84 0.14 0.93 -2.95
CA PHE A 84 -0.69 1.86 -2.17
C PHE A 84 -2.16 2.04 -2.61
N ILE A 85 -2.52 1.57 -3.81
CA ILE A 85 -3.91 1.49 -4.31
C ILE A 85 -4.20 0.05 -4.71
N TYR A 86 -5.30 -0.51 -4.21
CA TYR A 86 -5.79 -1.81 -4.67
C TYR A 86 -6.50 -1.68 -6.02
N CYS A 87 -6.45 -2.72 -6.84
CA CYS A 87 -7.00 -2.66 -8.20
C CYS A 87 -7.58 -4.01 -8.66
N ASP A 88 -8.46 -3.99 -9.65
CA ASP A 88 -9.15 -5.16 -10.21
C ASP A 88 -8.34 -5.95 -11.24
N GLY A 89 -7.26 -5.37 -11.78
CA GLY A 89 -6.45 -5.97 -12.84
C GLY A 89 -7.15 -6.15 -14.19
N THR A 90 -8.41 -5.75 -14.35
CA THR A 90 -9.25 -6.13 -15.51
C THR A 90 -9.89 -4.95 -16.23
N CYS A 91 -10.08 -3.79 -15.58
CA CYS A 91 -10.61 -2.60 -16.23
C CYS A 91 -9.64 -2.02 -17.30
N ALA A 92 -10.14 -1.08 -18.11
CA ALA A 92 -9.34 -0.49 -19.18
C ALA A 92 -8.04 0.17 -18.68
N HIS A 93 -8.08 0.83 -17.51
CA HIS A 93 -6.92 1.46 -16.89
C HIS A 93 -5.89 0.42 -16.42
N CYS A 94 -6.33 -0.63 -15.73
CA CYS A 94 -5.46 -1.72 -15.31
C CYS A 94 -4.79 -2.41 -16.51
N ARG A 95 -5.54 -2.70 -17.58
CA ARG A 95 -4.97 -3.30 -18.80
C ARG A 95 -4.00 -2.38 -19.55
N ALA A 96 -4.14 -1.07 -19.38
CA ALA A 96 -3.21 -0.07 -19.89
C ALA A 96 -1.98 0.15 -18.98
N GLY A 97 -1.88 -0.56 -17.85
CA GLY A 97 -0.79 -0.41 -16.88
C GLY A 97 -0.96 0.76 -15.90
N VAL A 98 -2.13 1.39 -15.85
CA VAL A 98 -2.44 2.53 -14.97
C VAL A 98 -3.36 2.06 -13.84
N THR A 99 -2.86 1.14 -13.01
CA THR A 99 -3.64 0.51 -11.93
C THR A 99 -4.08 1.49 -10.84
N SER A 100 -3.36 2.61 -10.68
CA SER A 100 -3.75 3.72 -9.78
C SER A 100 -5.04 4.44 -10.19
N GLN A 101 -5.52 4.21 -11.41
CA GLN A 101 -6.79 4.73 -11.94
C GLN A 101 -7.83 3.62 -12.14
N CYS A 102 -7.71 2.52 -11.39
CA CYS A 102 -8.66 1.43 -11.46
C CYS A 102 -10.07 1.89 -11.11
N VAL A 103 -11.07 1.47 -11.90
CA VAL A 103 -12.48 1.83 -11.68
C VAL A 103 -13.02 1.26 -10.37
N ALA A 104 -12.57 0.06 -10.00
CA ALA A 104 -12.95 -0.63 -8.77
C ALA A 104 -11.88 -0.54 -7.67
N GLY A 105 -10.83 0.25 -7.90
CA GLY A 105 -9.74 0.44 -6.96
C GLY A 105 -9.94 1.64 -6.04
N ALA A 106 -9.27 1.64 -4.89
CA ALA A 106 -9.19 2.81 -4.03
C ALA A 106 -7.92 2.79 -3.17
N ALA A 107 -7.69 3.87 -2.44
CA ALA A 107 -6.65 3.96 -1.44
C ALA A 107 -7.01 3.15 -0.19
N PHE A 108 -5.98 2.59 0.47
CA PHE A 108 -6.12 2.03 1.81
C PHE A 108 -6.47 3.13 2.84
N GLY A 109 -7.06 2.72 3.96
CA GLY A 109 -7.50 3.63 5.03
C GLY A 109 -8.77 4.45 4.71
N ASN A 110 -9.41 4.23 3.56
CA ASN A 110 -10.65 4.91 3.18
C ASN A 110 -11.74 3.90 2.80
N HIS A 111 -12.99 4.37 2.78
CA HIS A 111 -14.17 3.61 2.37
C HIS A 111 -14.37 2.31 3.16
N GLY A 112 -14.03 2.35 4.46
CA GLY A 112 -14.11 1.18 5.34
C GLY A 112 -13.08 0.09 5.01
N ILE A 113 -12.05 0.40 4.23
CA ILE A 113 -10.86 -0.44 4.06
C ILE A 113 -9.80 -0.01 5.07
N ASP A 114 -9.12 -1.00 5.61
CA ASP A 114 -8.08 -0.80 6.61
C ASP A 114 -6.85 -0.12 6.01
N GLY A 115 -6.12 0.62 6.84
CA GLY A 115 -4.80 1.15 6.50
C GLY A 115 -3.67 0.26 7.02
N GLY A 116 -2.51 0.36 6.37
CA GLY A 116 -1.30 -0.42 6.63
C GLY A 116 -0.56 -0.10 7.92
N GLN A 117 -0.82 1.05 8.56
CA GLN A 117 -0.20 1.41 9.85
C GLN A 117 -0.92 0.72 11.01
N GLY A 118 -0.89 -0.61 11.02
CA GLY A 118 -1.48 -1.47 12.03
C GLY A 118 -0.93 -2.88 11.98
N GLU A 119 -1.48 -3.80 12.78
CA GLU A 119 -0.95 -5.16 12.88
C GLU A 119 -1.43 -6.09 11.74
N ALA A 120 -2.57 -5.80 11.12
CA ALA A 120 -3.09 -6.51 9.95
C ALA A 120 -4.02 -5.65 9.09
N VAL A 121 -4.19 -6.03 7.82
CA VAL A 121 -5.01 -5.33 6.81
C VAL A 121 -5.85 -6.35 6.03
N ARG A 122 -7.14 -6.05 5.83
CA ARG A 122 -7.93 -6.69 4.78
C ARG A 122 -7.61 -6.01 3.44
N VAL A 123 -7.06 -6.77 2.49
CA VAL A 123 -6.71 -6.31 1.15
C VAL A 123 -7.77 -6.75 0.15
N PRO A 124 -8.57 -5.82 -0.41
CA PRO A 124 -9.51 -6.13 -1.49
C PRO A 124 -8.77 -6.51 -2.77
N LEU A 125 -9.42 -7.29 -3.63
CA LEU A 125 -8.91 -7.63 -4.97
C LEU A 125 -7.47 -8.15 -4.88
N ALA A 126 -7.21 -9.03 -3.91
CA ALA A 126 -5.88 -9.36 -3.45
C ALA A 126 -5.01 -10.00 -4.54
N GLY A 127 -5.60 -10.83 -5.40
CA GLY A 127 -4.87 -11.51 -6.47
C GLY A 127 -4.32 -10.58 -7.57
N SER A 128 -4.92 -9.41 -7.76
CA SER A 128 -4.45 -8.37 -8.69
C SER A 128 -3.68 -7.25 -8.00
N THR A 129 -3.85 -7.10 -6.68
CA THR A 129 -3.20 -6.05 -5.90
C THR A 129 -1.85 -6.51 -5.33
N LEU A 130 -1.81 -7.65 -4.64
CA LEU A 130 -0.63 -8.07 -3.88
C LEU A 130 0.46 -8.61 -4.81
N VAL A 131 1.68 -8.15 -4.55
CA VAL A 131 2.88 -8.62 -5.25
C VAL A 131 3.64 -9.57 -4.35
N ARG A 132 3.68 -10.86 -4.70
CA ARG A 132 4.47 -11.85 -3.97
C ARG A 132 5.96 -11.62 -4.14
N VAL A 133 6.68 -11.60 -3.03
CA VAL A 133 8.15 -11.56 -3.02
C VAL A 133 8.67 -13.01 -3.10
N PRO A 134 9.51 -13.35 -4.10
CA PRO A 134 10.09 -14.67 -4.19
C PRO A 134 11.12 -14.94 -3.09
N GLY A 135 11.13 -16.17 -2.58
CA GLY A 135 12.10 -16.61 -1.57
C GLY A 135 11.62 -16.45 -0.14
N ASN A 136 12.51 -16.71 0.82
CA ASN A 136 12.27 -16.58 2.25
C ASN A 136 13.54 -16.11 2.96
N GLY A 137 13.42 -15.73 4.24
CA GLY A 137 14.58 -15.38 5.06
C GLY A 137 15.28 -14.08 4.64
N HIS A 138 14.54 -13.11 4.10
CA HIS A 138 15.09 -11.80 3.74
C HIS A 138 15.72 -11.12 4.96
N SER A 139 16.89 -10.49 4.77
CA SER A 139 17.51 -9.70 5.83
C SER A 139 16.63 -8.49 6.17
N ASP A 140 16.83 -7.91 7.36
CA ASP A 140 16.14 -6.67 7.76
C ASP A 140 16.37 -5.53 6.76
N GLU A 141 17.57 -5.44 6.20
CA GLU A 141 17.91 -4.45 5.17
C GLU A 141 17.10 -4.68 3.89
N THR A 142 17.06 -5.92 3.40
CA THR A 142 16.25 -6.27 2.22
C THR A 142 14.78 -5.97 2.47
N THR A 143 14.28 -6.34 3.65
CA THR A 143 12.88 -6.13 4.05
C THR A 143 12.52 -4.64 4.07
N ARG A 144 13.41 -3.77 4.57
CA ARG A 144 13.22 -2.31 4.50
C ARG A 144 13.24 -1.79 3.06
N SER A 145 14.14 -2.30 2.20
CA SER A 145 14.16 -1.91 0.78
C SER A 145 12.89 -2.35 0.04
N LEU A 146 12.35 -3.53 0.36
CA LEU A 146 11.09 -4.01 -0.21
C LEU A 146 9.89 -3.14 0.20
N LEU A 147 9.91 -2.53 1.39
CA LEU A 147 8.86 -1.61 1.81
C LEU A 147 8.75 -0.38 0.89
N ALA A 148 9.88 0.15 0.42
CA ALA A 148 9.89 1.31 -0.48
C ALA A 148 9.19 1.02 -1.83
N LEU A 149 9.08 -0.25 -2.23
CA LEU A 149 8.36 -0.68 -3.43
C LEU A 149 6.83 -0.65 -3.27
N SER A 150 6.30 -0.47 -2.05
CA SER A 150 4.86 -0.31 -1.82
C SER A 150 4.33 1.04 -2.32
N ASP A 151 5.17 2.07 -2.38
CA ASP A 151 4.85 3.39 -2.93
C ASP A 151 6.11 4.13 -3.43
N VAL A 152 6.87 4.76 -2.53
CA VAL A 152 7.76 5.89 -2.88
C VAL A 152 8.80 5.58 -3.96
N MET A 153 9.39 4.39 -3.96
CA MET A 153 10.36 3.98 -4.99
C MET A 153 9.69 3.86 -6.36
N CYS A 154 8.49 3.27 -6.41
CA CYS A 154 7.72 3.11 -7.64
C CYS A 154 7.23 4.48 -8.14
N THR A 155 6.84 5.38 -7.23
CA THR A 155 6.40 6.74 -7.54
C THR A 155 7.54 7.60 -8.10
N GLY A 156 8.71 7.62 -7.45
CA GLY A 156 9.90 8.31 -7.97
C GLY A 156 10.38 7.73 -9.30
N HIS A 157 10.39 6.39 -9.43
CA HIS A 157 10.73 5.72 -10.69
C HIS A 157 9.74 6.08 -11.81
N HIS A 158 8.44 6.12 -11.52
CA HIS A 158 7.42 6.54 -12.48
C HIS A 158 7.67 7.98 -12.99
N ALA A 159 8.03 8.91 -12.10
CA ALA A 159 8.38 10.28 -12.47
C ALA A 159 9.59 10.32 -13.41
N ALA A 160 10.65 9.58 -13.10
CA ALA A 160 11.86 9.52 -13.94
C ALA A 160 11.56 8.93 -15.33
N VAL A 161 10.81 7.83 -15.40
CA VAL A 161 10.40 7.21 -16.67
C VAL A 161 9.52 8.16 -17.49
N SER A 162 8.55 8.81 -16.85
CA SER A 162 7.62 9.75 -17.51
C SER A 162 8.31 11.02 -18.00
N ALA A 163 9.35 11.47 -17.28
CA ALA A 163 10.22 12.57 -17.71
C ALA A 163 11.18 12.17 -18.84
N GLY A 164 11.23 10.89 -19.22
CA GLY A 164 12.05 10.38 -20.32
C GLY A 164 13.55 10.32 -19.99
N VAL A 165 13.90 10.18 -18.71
CA VAL A 165 15.30 10.09 -18.24
C VAL A 165 16.01 8.90 -18.87
N LYS A 166 17.22 9.13 -19.37
CA LYS A 166 18.08 8.13 -20.03
C LYS A 166 19.49 8.13 -19.45
N PRO A 167 20.28 7.05 -19.68
CA PRO A 167 21.69 7.03 -19.33
C PRO A 167 22.45 8.22 -19.94
N GLY A 168 23.15 8.97 -19.08
CA GLY A 168 23.93 10.15 -19.48
C GLY A 168 23.20 11.49 -19.35
N ASP A 169 21.90 11.50 -19.07
CA ASP A 169 21.16 12.73 -18.83
C ASP A 169 21.59 13.41 -17.52
N VAL A 170 21.50 14.75 -17.49
CA VAL A 170 21.60 15.54 -16.26
C VAL A 170 20.18 15.88 -15.82
N VAL A 171 19.77 15.39 -14.65
CA VAL A 171 18.40 15.52 -14.14
C VAL A 171 18.41 16.39 -12.89
N ALA A 172 17.46 17.33 -12.81
CA ALA A 172 17.16 18.05 -11.58
C ALA A 172 15.91 17.46 -10.93
N VAL A 173 16.03 16.99 -9.69
CA VAL A 173 14.90 16.57 -8.86
C VAL A 173 14.56 17.71 -7.90
N VAL A 174 13.31 18.18 -7.93
CA VAL A 174 12.84 19.25 -7.04
C VAL A 174 12.04 18.63 -5.91
N GLY A 175 12.66 18.54 -4.73
CA GLY A 175 12.12 17.92 -3.53
C GLY A 175 13.07 16.84 -2.99
N ASP A 176 13.43 16.93 -1.71
CA ASP A 176 14.38 16.06 -1.01
C ASP A 176 13.71 15.13 0.04
N GLY A 177 12.40 14.95 -0.08
CA GLY A 177 11.65 13.95 0.67
C GLY A 177 11.78 12.53 0.10
N ALA A 178 11.14 11.56 0.73
CA ALA A 178 11.28 10.13 0.40
C ALA A 178 10.92 9.75 -1.06
N VAL A 179 10.08 10.53 -1.75
CA VAL A 179 9.76 10.32 -3.18
C VAL A 179 10.86 10.87 -4.11
N GLY A 180 11.55 11.93 -3.67
CA GLY A 180 12.59 12.58 -4.47
C GLY A 180 13.97 11.95 -4.31
N LEU A 181 14.24 11.34 -3.15
CA LEU A 181 15.46 10.56 -2.87
C LEU A 181 15.37 9.14 -3.44
#